data_AF-A0AA35S4U7-F1
#
_entry.id   AF-A0AA35S4U7-F1
#
_cell.length_a   1.000
_cell.length_b   1.000
_cell.length_c   1.000
_cell.angle_alpha   90.00
_cell.angle_beta   90.00
_cell.angle_gamma   90.00
#
_symmetry.space_group_name_H-M   'P 1'
#
loop_
_entity.id
_entity.type
_entity.pdbx_description
1 polymer ?
#
loop_
_entity_poly.entity_id
_entity_poly.type
_entity_poly.pdbx_seq_one_letter_code
_entity_poly.pdbx_strand_id
1 'polypeptide(L)'
;MVDVVCDNFTALLPRIEQCIRECDFVAVDTEFTGLHATSEDEVSLFDTMEQRYGKLKKFAEKFIICQLGLAMFTNDAKSTYKYVAHSFNFYVCPRPKGNMDVRFSFQASNVDFLCDHNFNFNKMFYEGVHYLSSRQEKLVRAEDESLDDKEVEEMLGLTKVFRILERAGKPLVGHNMLCDLALIYQSFCQPLPETYEEFKAEIHQIFPVIIDTKHLCFAVQKRLSQTKLLEFTSLTDLCGALGSQRGTFYALFSPEVSHGEQCHRYSGERVFHEAGFDAYCAGFVFLRVAHLLAMKNVK
;
A
#
# COMPACT_ATOMS: atom_id res chain seq x y z
N MET A 1 6.59 -8.37 -11.89
CA MET A 1 6.43 -8.17 -10.43
C MET A 1 6.63 -9.53 -9.79
N VAL A 2 6.83 -9.60 -8.47
CA VAL A 2 6.91 -10.88 -7.75
C VAL A 2 5.65 -11.09 -6.93
N ASP A 3 4.90 -12.14 -7.23
CA ASP A 3 3.82 -12.59 -6.37
C ASP A 3 4.41 -13.34 -5.17
N VAL A 4 4.07 -12.87 -3.99
CA VAL A 4 4.51 -13.40 -2.71
C VAL A 4 3.35 -14.15 -2.05
N VAL A 5 3.57 -15.44 -1.83
CA VAL A 5 2.64 -16.41 -1.25
C VAL A 5 3.35 -17.18 -0.15
N CYS A 6 2.62 -17.98 0.64
CA CYS A 6 3.18 -18.71 1.78
C CYS A 6 4.42 -19.54 1.42
N ASP A 7 4.42 -20.21 0.27
CA ASP A 7 5.48 -21.14 -0.13
C ASP A 7 6.80 -20.44 -0.48
N ASN A 8 6.75 -19.21 -1.00
CA ASN A 8 7.93 -18.46 -1.40
C ASN A 8 8.29 -17.30 -0.45
N PHE A 9 7.40 -16.97 0.50
CA PHE A 9 7.56 -15.83 1.41
C PHE A 9 8.89 -15.86 2.16
N THR A 10 9.21 -16.98 2.81
CA THR A 10 10.44 -17.13 3.60
C THR A 10 11.71 -16.95 2.76
N ALA A 11 11.69 -17.46 1.51
CA ALA A 11 12.82 -17.34 0.60
C ALA A 11 12.99 -15.91 0.05
N LEU A 12 11.89 -15.18 -0.12
CA LEU A 12 11.88 -13.80 -0.64
C LEU A 12 12.11 -12.75 0.45
N LEU A 13 11.84 -13.06 1.72
CA LEU A 13 11.92 -12.11 2.82
C LEU A 13 13.28 -11.35 2.91
N PRO A 14 14.45 -12.01 2.80
CA PRO A 14 15.73 -11.29 2.84
C PRO A 14 15.88 -10.27 1.71
N ARG A 15 15.38 -10.60 0.51
CA ARG A 15 15.38 -9.69 -0.63
C ARG A 15 14.43 -8.51 -0.41
N ILE A 16 13.23 -8.77 0.10
CA ILE A 16 12.24 -7.72 0.41
C ILE A 16 12.84 -6.75 1.44
N GLU A 17 13.46 -7.28 2.50
CA GLU A 17 14.13 -6.47 3.51
C GLU A 17 15.24 -5.60 2.93
N GLN A 18 16.09 -6.19 2.08
CA GLN A 18 17.14 -5.44 1.39
C GLN A 18 16.55 -4.30 0.54
N CYS A 19 15.52 -4.58 -0.27
CA CYS A 19 14.88 -3.55 -1.09
C CYS A 19 14.27 -2.42 -0.24
N ILE A 20 13.63 -2.72 0.89
CA ILE A 20 13.09 -1.70 1.80
C ILE A 20 14.21 -0.85 2.40
N ARG A 21 15.32 -1.48 2.79
CA ARG A 21 16.46 -0.77 3.40
C ARG A 21 17.13 0.19 2.43
N GLU A 22 17.34 -0.25 1.20
CA GLU A 22 18.07 0.48 0.16
C GLU A 22 17.23 1.57 -0.53
N CYS A 23 15.90 1.41 -0.57
CA CYS A 23 15.04 2.36 -1.27
C CYS A 23 15.01 3.76 -0.64
N ASP A 24 14.66 4.75 -1.45
CA ASP A 24 14.44 6.13 -1.01
C ASP A 24 13.05 6.32 -0.42
N PHE A 25 12.06 5.64 -0.98
CA PHE A 25 10.68 5.62 -0.49
C PHE A 25 9.96 4.33 -0.91
N VAL A 26 8.87 4.03 -0.21
CA VAL A 26 8.00 2.88 -0.48
C VAL A 26 6.65 3.40 -0.90
N ALA A 27 6.15 2.93 -2.04
CA ALA A 27 4.76 3.13 -2.41
C ALA A 27 3.93 1.89 -2.05
N VAL A 28 2.71 2.10 -1.57
CA VAL A 28 1.79 1.07 -1.12
C VAL A 28 0.41 1.28 -1.74
N ASP A 29 -0.24 0.16 -2.00
CA ASP A 29 -1.64 0.08 -2.37
C ASP A 29 -2.17 -1.28 -1.91
N THR A 30 -3.47 -1.40 -1.68
CA THR A 30 -4.09 -2.62 -1.16
C THR A 30 -5.43 -2.92 -1.81
N GLU A 31 -5.67 -4.21 -2.07
CA GLU A 31 -6.99 -4.72 -2.43
C GLU A 31 -7.70 -5.25 -1.18
N PHE A 32 -9.00 -4.97 -1.09
CA PHE A 32 -9.83 -5.26 0.08
C PHE A 32 -10.94 -6.25 -0.25
N THR A 33 -11.54 -6.87 0.77
CA THR A 33 -12.72 -7.74 0.60
C THR A 33 -14.05 -6.97 0.49
N GLY A 34 -14.04 -5.65 0.68
CA GLY A 34 -15.20 -4.77 0.55
C GLY A 34 -14.83 -3.30 0.71
N LEU A 35 -15.81 -2.40 0.68
CA LEU A 35 -15.63 -0.94 0.78
C LEU A 35 -16.58 -0.28 1.80
N HIS A 36 -17.78 -0.81 2.01
CA HIS A 36 -18.79 -0.23 2.91
C HIS A 36 -19.32 -1.28 3.88
N ALA A 37 -19.28 -0.97 5.18
CA ALA A 37 -19.74 -1.92 6.21
C ALA A 37 -21.25 -2.13 6.16
N THR A 38 -22.01 -1.04 6.00
CA THR A 38 -23.46 -1.01 5.77
C THR A 38 -23.82 0.17 4.86
N SER A 39 -25.06 0.21 4.34
CA SER A 39 -25.57 1.36 3.56
C SER A 39 -25.65 2.66 4.37
N GLU A 40 -25.73 2.57 5.70
CA GLU A 40 -25.75 3.74 6.60
C GLU A 40 -24.33 4.29 6.87
N ASP A 41 -23.30 3.51 6.55
CA ASP A 41 -21.90 3.90 6.72
C ASP A 41 -21.31 4.56 5.47
N GLU A 42 -22.14 4.95 4.49
CA GLU A 42 -21.70 5.77 3.36
C GLU A 42 -21.22 7.14 3.82
N VAL A 43 -20.09 7.58 3.29
CA VAL A 43 -19.47 8.85 3.67
C VAL A 43 -20.28 10.01 3.09
N SER A 44 -20.71 10.92 3.97
CA SER A 44 -21.44 12.14 3.60
C SER A 44 -20.48 13.31 3.44
N LEU A 45 -20.86 14.29 2.61
CA LEU A 45 -20.17 15.58 2.50
C LEU A 45 -20.24 16.40 3.79
N PHE A 46 -21.24 16.13 4.63
CA PHE A 46 -21.48 16.84 5.90
C PHE A 46 -20.92 16.12 7.12
N ASP A 47 -20.29 14.95 6.95
CA ASP A 47 -19.64 14.27 8.05
C ASP A 47 -18.45 15.09 8.56
N THR A 48 -18.38 15.25 9.88
CA THR A 48 -17.16 15.65 10.57
C THR A 48 -16.06 14.60 10.37
N MET A 49 -14.80 14.95 10.61
CA MET A 49 -13.70 14.00 10.52
C MET A 49 -13.87 12.81 11.48
N GLU A 50 -14.42 13.05 12.67
CA GLU A 50 -14.72 12.01 13.65
C GLU A 50 -15.80 11.05 13.16
N GLN A 51 -16.88 11.56 12.54
CA GLN A 51 -17.93 10.73 11.95
C GLN A 51 -17.39 9.89 10.77
N ARG A 52 -16.55 10.48 9.93
CA ARG A 52 -15.87 9.75 8.83
C ARG A 52 -14.96 8.65 9.37
N TYR A 53 -14.21 8.96 10.42
CA TYR A 53 -13.35 7.99 11.09
C TYR A 53 -14.15 6.85 11.72
N GLY A 54 -15.27 7.13 12.37
CA GLY A 54 -16.15 6.07 12.91
C GLY A 54 -16.66 5.10 11.84
N LYS A 55 -16.97 5.60 10.64
CA LYS A 55 -17.34 4.77 9.48
C LYS A 55 -16.15 3.95 8.96
N LEU A 56 -14.96 4.56 8.89
CA LEU A 56 -13.71 3.92 8.52
C LEU A 56 -13.33 2.79 9.49
N LYS A 57 -13.51 3.00 10.79
CA LYS A 57 -13.26 2.01 11.84
C LYS A 57 -14.15 0.77 11.65
N LYS A 58 -15.46 0.96 11.51
CA LYS A 58 -16.42 -0.13 11.22
C LYS A 58 -16.08 -0.90 9.95
N PHE A 59 -15.63 -0.18 8.91
CA PHE A 59 -15.15 -0.77 7.67
C PHE A 59 -13.96 -1.70 7.93
N ALA A 60 -12.91 -1.21 8.60
CA ALA A 60 -11.70 -1.96 8.84
C ALA A 60 -11.89 -3.14 9.82
N GLU A 61 -12.86 -3.06 10.73
CA GLU A 61 -13.23 -4.18 11.60
C GLU A 61 -13.91 -5.33 10.86
N LYS A 62 -14.54 -5.06 9.71
CA LYS A 62 -15.36 -6.02 8.96
C LYS A 62 -14.67 -6.63 7.76
N PHE A 63 -13.83 -5.86 7.08
CA PHE A 63 -13.13 -6.27 5.87
C PHE A 63 -11.63 -6.45 6.13
N ILE A 64 -10.97 -7.18 5.24
CA ILE A 64 -9.53 -7.43 5.34
C ILE A 64 -8.83 -7.07 4.04
N ILE A 65 -7.51 -6.91 4.13
CA ILE A 65 -6.62 -6.87 2.98
C ILE A 65 -6.55 -8.29 2.39
N CYS A 66 -6.87 -8.44 1.11
CA CYS A 66 -6.69 -9.69 0.36
C CYS A 66 -5.41 -9.68 -0.48
N GLN A 67 -4.93 -8.50 -0.88
CA GLN A 67 -3.64 -8.32 -1.51
C GLN A 67 -2.99 -7.01 -1.08
N LEU A 68 -1.71 -7.07 -0.73
CA LEU A 68 -0.89 -5.90 -0.41
C LEU A 68 0.16 -5.70 -1.50
N GLY A 69 0.18 -4.53 -2.11
CA GLY A 69 1.15 -4.12 -3.11
C GLY A 69 2.21 -3.22 -2.48
N LEU A 70 3.48 -3.58 -2.65
CA LEU A 70 4.60 -2.71 -2.28
C LEU A 70 5.46 -2.45 -3.51
N ALA A 71 5.81 -1.19 -3.74
CA ALA A 71 6.76 -0.78 -4.77
C ALA A 71 7.86 0.08 -4.16
N MET A 72 9.07 -0.45 -4.10
CA MET A 72 10.24 0.22 -3.52
C MET A 72 11.03 0.93 -4.61
N PHE A 73 11.19 2.25 -4.48
CA PHE A 73 11.86 3.09 -5.47
C PHE A 73 13.25 3.47 -4.97
N THR A 74 14.27 3.12 -5.75
CA THR A 74 15.67 3.39 -5.42
C THR A 74 16.32 4.19 -6.54
N ASN A 75 16.95 5.31 -6.23
CA ASN A 75 17.73 6.09 -7.17
C ASN A 75 18.99 5.30 -7.57
N ASP A 76 19.28 5.27 -8.87
CA ASP A 76 20.51 4.67 -9.37
C ASP A 76 21.71 5.54 -8.97
N ALA A 77 22.59 5.03 -8.11
CA ALA A 77 23.79 5.72 -7.67
C ALA A 77 24.70 6.19 -8.84
N LYS A 78 24.57 5.59 -10.03
CA LYS A 78 25.33 5.95 -11.23
C LYS A 78 24.65 7.04 -12.07
N SER A 79 23.37 7.32 -11.85
CA SER A 79 22.61 8.32 -12.59
C SER A 79 21.57 9.01 -11.74
N THR A 80 21.73 10.31 -11.53
CA THR A 80 20.81 11.15 -10.75
C THR A 80 19.38 11.17 -11.27
N TYR A 81 19.14 10.74 -12.51
CA TYR A 81 17.83 10.80 -13.17
C TYR A 81 17.22 9.42 -13.44
N LYS A 82 17.75 8.36 -12.81
CA LYS A 82 17.21 7.01 -12.97
C LYS A 82 16.77 6.45 -11.63
N TYR A 83 15.59 5.84 -11.63
CA TYR A 83 15.07 5.10 -10.50
C TYR A 83 14.77 3.67 -10.94
N VAL A 84 15.00 2.73 -10.04
CA VAL A 84 14.60 1.33 -10.19
C VAL A 84 13.47 1.07 -9.21
N ALA A 85 12.35 0.55 -9.72
CA ALA A 85 11.20 0.15 -8.92
C ALA A 85 11.14 -1.38 -8.78
N HIS A 86 11.15 -1.84 -7.53
CA HIS A 86 10.95 -3.25 -7.17
C HIS A 86 9.56 -3.44 -6.56
N SER A 87 8.67 -4.08 -7.33
CA SER A 87 7.28 -4.32 -6.93
C SER A 87 7.00 -5.77 -6.49
N PHE A 88 6.26 -5.91 -5.39
CA PHE A 88 5.85 -7.16 -4.79
C PHE A 88 4.33 -7.15 -4.52
N ASN A 89 3.68 -8.27 -4.81
CA ASN A 89 2.27 -8.52 -4.50
C ASN A 89 2.15 -9.60 -3.45
N PHE A 90 1.78 -9.24 -2.24
CA PHE A 90 1.52 -10.20 -1.19
C PHE A 90 0.06 -10.62 -1.26
N TYR A 91 -0.20 -11.90 -1.51
CA TYR A 91 -1.53 -12.45 -1.28
C TYR A 91 -1.68 -12.74 0.21
N VAL A 92 -2.76 -12.26 0.82
CA VAL A 92 -2.90 -12.24 2.28
C VAL A 92 -4.16 -12.97 2.70
N CYS A 93 -4.05 -13.83 3.73
CA CYS A 93 -5.22 -14.50 4.31
C CYS A 93 -5.00 -14.78 5.80
N PRO A 94 -5.92 -14.34 6.70
CA PRO A 94 -5.81 -14.56 8.14
C PRO A 94 -6.19 -16.00 8.50
N ARG A 95 -5.35 -16.97 8.10
CA ARG A 95 -5.51 -18.37 8.45
C ARG A 95 -5.49 -18.62 9.96
N PRO A 96 -6.24 -19.59 10.48
CA PRO A 96 -6.16 -19.94 11.89
C PRO A 96 -4.74 -20.34 12.31
N LYS A 97 -4.26 -19.76 13.41
CA LYS A 97 -3.02 -20.12 14.11
C LYS A 97 -3.33 -20.19 15.61
N GLY A 98 -2.97 -21.30 16.25
CA GLY A 98 -3.42 -21.58 17.61
C GLY A 98 -4.96 -21.62 17.69
N ASN A 99 -5.54 -20.95 18.70
CA ASN A 99 -6.99 -20.86 18.90
C ASN A 99 -7.65 -19.64 18.24
N MET A 100 -6.91 -18.90 17.40
CA MET A 100 -7.43 -17.69 16.77
C MET A 100 -8.20 -18.02 15.49
N ASP A 101 -9.51 -17.78 15.52
CA ASP A 101 -10.40 -17.90 14.37
C ASP A 101 -10.92 -16.51 13.96
N VAL A 102 -10.31 -15.92 12.93
CA VAL A 102 -10.63 -14.58 12.45
C VAL A 102 -11.83 -14.64 11.51
N ARG A 103 -12.89 -13.90 11.87
CA ARG A 103 -14.08 -13.72 11.01
C ARG A 103 -13.96 -12.41 10.24
N PHE A 104 -14.23 -12.48 8.95
CA PHE A 104 -14.26 -11.33 8.05
C PHE A 104 -15.38 -11.49 7.02
N SER A 105 -15.74 -10.40 6.36
CA SER A 105 -16.83 -10.36 5.37
C SER A 105 -16.31 -10.08 3.96
N PHE A 106 -17.12 -10.47 2.96
CA PHE A 106 -17.01 -10.00 1.59
C PHE A 106 -18.20 -9.13 1.22
N GLN A 107 -17.95 -8.09 0.44
CA GLN A 107 -19.00 -7.32 -0.24
C GLN A 107 -19.15 -7.85 -1.67
N ALA A 108 -20.37 -8.29 -2.04
CA ALA A 108 -20.62 -8.94 -3.32
C ALA A 108 -20.17 -8.09 -4.53
N SER A 109 -20.47 -6.78 -4.54
CA SER A 109 -20.06 -5.87 -5.61
C SER A 109 -18.54 -5.72 -5.72
N ASN A 110 -17.82 -5.86 -4.60
CA ASN A 110 -16.36 -5.78 -4.58
C ASN A 110 -15.73 -7.09 -5.08
N VAL A 111 -16.33 -8.23 -4.75
CA VAL A 111 -15.91 -9.52 -5.31
C VAL A 111 -16.09 -9.53 -6.83
N ASP A 112 -17.23 -9.04 -7.32
CA ASP A 112 -17.52 -8.92 -8.76
C ASP A 112 -16.48 -8.03 -9.45
N PHE A 113 -16.18 -6.86 -8.87
CA PHE A 113 -15.14 -5.95 -9.35
C PHE A 113 -13.76 -6.62 -9.40
N LEU A 114 -13.36 -7.35 -8.36
CA LEU A 114 -12.07 -8.06 -8.33
C LEU A 114 -12.03 -9.19 -9.37
N CYS A 115 -13.14 -9.89 -9.60
CA CYS A 115 -13.26 -10.89 -10.66
C CYS A 115 -13.07 -10.27 -12.05
N ASP A 116 -13.66 -9.10 -12.32
CA ASP A 116 -13.49 -8.38 -13.60
C ASP A 116 -12.03 -8.00 -13.87
N HIS A 117 -11.24 -7.82 -12.80
CA HIS A 117 -9.80 -7.54 -12.86
C HIS A 117 -8.93 -8.79 -12.69
N ASN A 118 -9.51 -9.98 -12.84
CA ASN A 118 -8.82 -11.28 -12.79
C ASN A 118 -8.10 -11.57 -11.46
N PHE A 119 -8.61 -11.05 -10.34
CA PHE A 119 -8.09 -11.37 -9.02
C PHE A 119 -8.19 -12.88 -8.74
N ASN A 120 -7.10 -13.47 -8.25
CA ASN A 120 -7.05 -14.89 -7.97
C ASN A 120 -7.41 -15.21 -6.50
N PHE A 121 -8.70 -15.43 -6.23
CA PHE A 121 -9.17 -15.84 -4.90
C PHE A 121 -8.60 -17.19 -4.44
N ASN A 122 -8.33 -18.12 -5.35
CA ASN A 122 -7.69 -19.39 -4.98
C ASN A 122 -6.29 -19.13 -4.40
N LYS A 123 -5.53 -18.22 -5.00
CA LYS A 123 -4.21 -17.84 -4.49
C LYS A 123 -4.31 -17.15 -3.13
N MET A 124 -5.31 -16.29 -2.92
CA MET A 124 -5.60 -15.72 -1.60
C MET A 124 -5.86 -16.82 -0.54
N PHE A 125 -6.80 -17.74 -0.79
CA PHE A 125 -7.22 -18.71 0.22
C PHE A 125 -6.24 -19.89 0.41
N TYR A 126 -5.73 -20.47 -0.68
CA TYR A 126 -4.86 -21.65 -0.64
C TYR A 126 -3.40 -21.31 -0.41
N GLU A 127 -2.94 -20.14 -0.86
CA GLU A 127 -1.53 -19.76 -0.86
C GLU A 127 -1.26 -18.42 -0.13
N GLY A 128 -2.29 -17.76 0.40
CA GLY A 128 -2.14 -16.48 1.08
C GLY A 128 -1.22 -16.57 2.31
N VAL A 129 -0.33 -15.58 2.42
CA VAL A 129 0.56 -15.38 3.56
C VAL A 129 -0.29 -14.98 4.77
N HIS A 130 -0.05 -15.65 5.89
CA HIS A 130 -0.71 -15.33 7.15
C HIS A 130 -0.10 -14.06 7.79
N TYR A 131 -0.80 -13.49 8.77
CA TYR A 131 -0.30 -12.38 9.57
C TYR A 131 -0.93 -12.39 10.97
N LEU A 132 -0.20 -11.84 11.94
CA LEU A 132 -0.70 -11.60 13.29
C LEU A 132 -0.52 -10.14 13.66
N SER A 133 -1.59 -9.50 14.12
CA SER A 133 -1.47 -8.19 14.77
C SER A 133 -0.63 -8.28 16.04
N SER A 134 -0.07 -7.15 16.49
CA SER A 134 0.66 -7.09 17.77
C SER A 134 -0.22 -7.47 18.96
N ARG A 135 -1.55 -7.25 18.87
CA ARG A 135 -2.51 -7.75 19.87
C ARG A 135 -2.61 -9.27 19.85
N GLN A 136 -2.74 -9.86 18.67
CA GLN A 136 -2.86 -11.32 18.52
C GLN A 136 -1.58 -12.04 18.95
N GLU A 137 -0.40 -11.51 18.63
CA GLU A 137 0.86 -12.08 19.10
C GLU A 137 0.92 -12.14 20.64
N LYS A 138 0.52 -11.06 21.32
CA LYS A 138 0.47 -11.01 22.79
C LYS A 138 -0.47 -12.07 23.36
N LEU A 139 -1.61 -12.30 22.70
CA LEU A 139 -2.57 -13.33 23.12
C LEU A 139 -1.99 -14.73 22.95
N VAL A 140 -1.36 -15.03 21.81
CA VAL A 140 -0.71 -16.32 21.56
C VAL A 140 0.35 -16.62 22.62
N ARG A 141 1.20 -15.64 22.94
CA ARG A 141 2.23 -15.78 23.98
C ARG A 141 1.65 -15.98 25.39
N ALA A 142 0.48 -15.41 25.66
CA ALA A 142 -0.19 -15.56 26.95
C ALA A 142 -0.99 -16.87 27.07
N GLU A 143 -1.50 -17.40 25.95
CA GLU A 143 -2.21 -18.67 25.89
C GLU A 143 -1.26 -19.87 26.03
N ASP A 144 -0.07 -19.78 25.46
CA ASP A 144 0.95 -20.82 25.51
C ASP A 144 2.33 -20.24 25.83
N GLU A 145 2.65 -20.17 27.12
CA GLU A 145 3.95 -19.72 27.64
C GLU A 145 5.11 -20.67 27.29
N SER A 146 4.81 -21.87 26.75
CA SER A 146 5.84 -22.84 26.35
C SER A 146 6.41 -22.58 24.96
N LEU A 147 5.71 -21.77 24.15
CA LEU A 147 6.19 -21.36 22.83
C LEU A 147 7.48 -20.57 22.94
N ASP A 148 8.50 -21.00 22.22
CA ASP A 148 9.74 -20.24 22.13
C ASP A 148 9.59 -19.03 21.17
N ASP A 149 10.55 -18.11 21.23
CA ASP A 149 10.54 -16.91 20.38
C ASP A 149 10.58 -17.23 18.88
N LYS A 150 11.19 -18.36 18.50
CA LYS A 150 11.31 -18.76 17.10
C LYS A 150 9.97 -19.27 16.58
N GLU A 151 9.24 -20.04 17.37
CA GLU A 151 7.89 -20.51 17.03
C GLU A 151 6.93 -19.33 16.83
N VAL A 152 6.97 -18.35 17.73
CA VAL A 152 6.16 -17.13 17.58
C VAL A 152 6.57 -16.33 16.35
N GLU A 153 7.88 -16.19 16.10
CA GLU A 153 8.40 -15.50 14.94
C GLU A 153 7.95 -16.19 13.63
N GLU A 154 7.89 -17.53 13.56
CA GLU A 154 7.36 -18.27 12.40
C GLU A 154 5.87 -18.00 12.15
N MET A 155 5.10 -17.65 13.19
CA MET A 155 3.67 -17.35 13.06
C MET A 155 3.36 -15.94 12.55
N LEU A 156 4.29 -14.98 12.66
CA LEU A 156 4.05 -13.58 12.29
C LEU A 156 3.74 -13.38 10.80
N GLY A 157 4.29 -14.22 9.93
CA GLY A 157 4.13 -14.12 8.47
C GLY A 157 4.38 -12.69 7.95
N LEU A 158 3.38 -12.10 7.30
CA LEU A 158 3.49 -10.77 6.68
C LEU A 158 3.75 -9.64 7.69
N THR A 159 3.43 -9.81 8.97
CA THR A 159 3.74 -8.84 10.03
C THR A 159 5.26 -8.57 10.11
N LYS A 160 6.10 -9.51 9.68
CA LYS A 160 7.56 -9.27 9.55
C LYS A 160 7.88 -8.15 8.58
N VAL A 161 7.22 -8.11 7.42
CA VAL A 161 7.41 -7.06 6.41
C VAL A 161 6.95 -5.72 6.96
N PHE A 162 5.80 -5.70 7.65
CA PHE A 162 5.32 -4.49 8.32
C PHE A 162 6.33 -3.93 9.33
N ARG A 163 6.91 -4.77 10.19
CA ARG A 163 7.96 -4.37 11.14
C ARG A 163 9.22 -3.84 10.46
N ILE A 164 9.58 -4.42 9.32
CA ILE A 164 10.71 -3.93 8.52
C ILE A 164 10.41 -2.53 7.98
N LEU A 165 9.19 -2.29 7.46
CA LEU A 165 8.77 -0.96 6.99
C LEU A 165 8.79 0.08 8.11
N GLU A 166 8.21 -0.26 9.25
CA GLU A 166 8.18 0.59 10.46
C GLU A 166 9.61 0.97 10.90
N ARG A 167 10.50 -0.02 11.05
CA ARG A 167 11.90 0.20 11.46
C ARG A 167 12.69 1.01 10.44
N ALA A 168 12.41 0.83 9.15
CA ALA A 168 13.12 1.54 8.09
C ALA A 168 12.76 3.04 8.06
N GLY A 169 11.56 3.42 8.53
CA GLY A 169 11.13 4.82 8.63
C GLY A 169 11.13 5.57 7.29
N LYS A 170 11.01 4.84 6.18
CA LYS A 170 11.02 5.42 4.82
C LYS A 170 9.71 6.17 4.57
N PRO A 171 9.73 7.23 3.74
CA PRO A 171 8.50 7.87 3.29
C PRO A 171 7.56 6.86 2.63
N LEU A 172 6.31 6.85 3.08
CA LEU A 172 5.25 6.00 2.56
C LEU A 172 4.39 6.81 1.59
N VAL A 173 4.29 6.34 0.35
CA VAL A 173 3.53 6.98 -0.73
C VAL A 173 2.32 6.11 -1.06
N GLY A 174 1.16 6.72 -1.29
CA GLY A 174 -0.02 6.01 -1.75
C GLY A 174 -0.94 6.92 -2.55
N HIS A 175 -2.06 6.39 -3.01
CA HIS A 175 -3.06 7.17 -3.75
C HIS A 175 -4.43 7.04 -3.09
N ASN A 176 -4.95 8.13 -2.51
CA ASN A 176 -6.22 8.09 -1.78
C ASN A 176 -6.22 7.07 -0.61
N MET A 177 -5.12 7.04 0.14
CA MET A 177 -4.68 5.87 0.91
C MET A 177 -5.26 5.74 2.33
N LEU A 178 -6.35 6.46 2.64
CA LEU A 178 -6.89 6.47 4.00
C LEU A 178 -7.43 5.10 4.43
N CYS A 179 -8.08 4.38 3.51
CA CYS A 179 -8.57 3.02 3.75
C CYS A 179 -7.42 2.03 3.90
N ASP A 180 -6.39 2.15 3.06
CA ASP A 180 -5.17 1.34 3.11
C ASP A 180 -4.50 1.48 4.49
N LEU A 181 -4.30 2.71 4.96
CA LEU A 181 -3.68 2.98 6.25
C LEU A 181 -4.50 2.39 7.41
N ALA A 182 -5.83 2.53 7.38
CA ALA A 182 -6.69 1.97 8.42
C ALA A 182 -6.62 0.44 8.47
N LEU A 183 -6.63 -0.21 7.31
CA LEU A 183 -6.53 -1.66 7.24
C LEU A 183 -5.13 -2.19 7.57
N ILE A 184 -4.07 -1.53 7.13
CA ILE A 184 -2.68 -1.85 7.52
C ILE A 184 -2.55 -1.76 9.05
N TYR A 185 -3.06 -0.69 9.65
CA TYR A 185 -3.06 -0.53 11.09
C TYR A 185 -3.85 -1.66 11.79
N GLN A 186 -5.09 -1.90 11.36
CA GLN A 186 -5.98 -2.92 11.93
C GLN A 186 -5.38 -4.34 11.81
N SER A 187 -4.74 -4.65 10.68
CA SER A 187 -4.18 -5.98 10.40
C SER A 187 -2.88 -6.25 11.16
N PHE A 188 -1.96 -5.28 11.26
CA PHE A 188 -0.61 -5.54 11.75
C PHE A 188 -0.30 -4.94 13.13
N CYS A 189 -1.03 -3.89 13.53
CA CYS A 189 -0.80 -3.21 14.80
C CYS A 189 -1.74 -3.74 15.87
N GLN A 190 -2.92 -3.15 15.95
CA GLN A 190 -3.93 -3.38 16.97
C GLN A 190 -5.28 -2.87 16.42
N PRO A 191 -6.40 -3.11 17.12
CA PRO A 191 -7.66 -2.49 16.72
C PRO A 191 -7.51 -0.98 16.62
N LEU A 192 -8.10 -0.39 15.59
CA LEU A 192 -8.15 1.05 15.38
C LEU A 192 -8.57 1.79 16.67
N PRO A 193 -7.90 2.91 17.04
CA PRO A 193 -8.23 3.69 18.23
C PRO A 193 -9.68 4.20 18.24
N GLU A 194 -10.16 4.67 19.38
CA GLU A 194 -11.54 5.15 19.49
C GLU A 194 -11.73 6.52 18.84
N THR A 195 -10.67 7.33 18.75
CA THR A 195 -10.75 8.68 18.19
C THR A 195 -9.87 8.87 16.95
N TYR A 196 -10.29 9.78 16.07
CA TYR A 196 -9.49 10.12 14.89
C TYR A 196 -8.12 10.73 15.26
N GLU A 197 -8.06 11.49 16.36
CA GLU A 197 -6.83 12.13 16.82
C GLU A 197 -5.79 11.11 17.26
N GLU A 198 -6.19 10.08 18.02
CA GLU A 198 -5.31 8.97 18.41
C GLU A 198 -4.82 8.20 17.19
N PHE A 199 -5.72 7.82 16.28
CA PHE A 199 -5.32 7.15 15.03
C PHE A 199 -4.29 7.96 14.25
N LYS A 200 -4.52 9.27 14.11
CA LYS A 200 -3.60 10.17 13.42
C LYS A 200 -2.25 10.26 14.13
N ALA A 201 -2.22 10.29 15.46
CA ALA A 201 -0.97 10.33 16.22
C ALA A 201 -0.19 9.03 16.06
N GLU A 202 -0.86 7.88 16.20
CA GLU A 202 -0.22 6.56 16.13
C GLU A 202 0.25 6.20 14.73
N ILE A 203 -0.54 6.48 13.68
CA ILE A 203 -0.13 6.17 12.31
C ILE A 203 1.12 6.97 11.89
N HIS A 204 1.29 8.20 12.42
CA HIS A 204 2.51 9.00 12.17
C HIS A 204 3.69 8.58 13.05
N GLN A 205 3.47 7.86 14.15
CA GLN A 205 4.56 7.22 14.88
C GLN A 205 5.11 6.04 14.07
N ILE A 206 4.24 5.28 13.41
CA ILE A 206 4.61 4.15 12.54
C ILE A 206 5.24 4.65 11.23
N PHE A 207 4.57 5.59 10.56
CA PHE A 207 5.01 6.17 9.28
C PHE A 207 5.17 7.69 9.42
N PRO A 208 6.38 8.18 9.76
CA PRO A 208 6.61 9.60 10.01
C PRO A 208 6.30 10.51 8.81
N VAL A 209 6.45 10.00 7.59
CA VAL A 209 6.19 10.73 6.36
C VAL A 209 5.23 9.94 5.49
N ILE A 210 4.00 10.44 5.36
CA ILE A 210 2.95 9.87 4.50
C ILE A 210 2.63 10.87 3.38
N ILE A 211 2.64 10.40 2.13
CA ILE A 211 2.39 11.22 0.96
C ILE A 211 1.25 10.61 0.15
N ASP A 212 0.08 11.21 0.26
CA ASP A 212 -1.06 10.88 -0.59
C ASP A 212 -0.96 11.64 -1.92
N THR A 213 -0.75 10.90 -3.00
CA THR A 213 -0.57 11.46 -4.34
C THR A 213 -1.83 12.11 -4.89
N LYS A 214 -3.02 11.65 -4.52
CA LYS A 214 -4.28 12.29 -4.93
C LYS A 214 -4.38 13.68 -4.33
N HIS A 215 -4.11 13.77 -3.02
CA HIS A 215 -4.09 15.04 -2.31
C HIS A 215 -2.98 15.97 -2.81
N LEU A 216 -1.77 15.44 -3.04
CA LEU A 216 -0.64 16.17 -3.60
C LEU A 216 -0.98 16.76 -4.98
N CYS A 217 -1.48 15.93 -5.91
CA CYS A 217 -1.87 16.37 -7.24
C CYS A 217 -2.96 17.43 -7.19
N PHE A 218 -3.98 17.26 -6.33
CA PHE A 218 -5.03 18.25 -6.13
C PHE A 218 -4.48 19.59 -5.65
N ALA A 219 -3.58 19.60 -4.66
CA ALA A 219 -2.98 20.82 -4.14
C ALA A 219 -2.11 21.56 -5.18
N VAL A 220 -1.45 20.79 -6.05
CA VAL A 220 -0.52 21.33 -7.07
C VAL A 220 -1.23 21.66 -8.38
N GLN A 221 -2.42 21.12 -8.61
CA GLN A 221 -3.22 21.29 -9.83
C GLN A 221 -3.32 22.75 -10.25
N LYS A 222 -3.63 23.67 -9.33
CA LYS A 222 -3.74 25.11 -9.62
C LYS A 222 -2.43 25.71 -10.11
N ARG A 223 -1.29 25.30 -9.52
CA ARG A 223 0.07 25.75 -9.89
C ARG A 223 0.53 25.19 -11.24
N LEU A 224 -0.07 24.08 -11.66
CA LEU A 224 0.18 23.43 -12.95
C LEU A 224 -1.02 23.54 -13.91
N SER A 225 -1.94 24.48 -13.68
CA SER A 225 -3.17 24.63 -14.47
C SER A 225 -2.89 24.86 -15.96
N GLN A 226 -1.86 25.64 -16.29
CA GLN A 226 -1.41 25.86 -17.68
C GLN A 226 -0.94 24.59 -18.39
N THR A 227 -0.53 23.57 -17.63
CA THR A 227 0.01 22.32 -18.18
C THR A 227 -1.09 21.37 -18.64
N LYS A 228 -2.30 21.48 -18.08
CA LYS A 228 -3.38 20.49 -18.21
C LYS A 228 -2.97 19.04 -17.88
N LEU A 229 -1.83 18.81 -17.23
CA LEU A 229 -1.33 17.47 -16.91
C LEU A 229 -2.05 16.84 -15.71
N LEU A 230 -2.55 17.66 -14.79
CA LEU A 230 -3.23 17.23 -13.56
C LEU A 230 -4.73 17.55 -13.61
N GLU A 231 -5.36 17.49 -14.79
CA GLU A 231 -6.79 17.82 -14.95
C GLU A 231 -7.68 16.85 -14.18
N PHE A 232 -7.34 15.55 -14.24
CA PHE A 232 -7.98 14.49 -13.46
C PHE A 232 -7.06 14.01 -12.35
N THR A 233 -7.66 13.50 -11.27
CA THR A 233 -6.93 13.03 -10.07
C THR A 233 -7.09 11.53 -9.85
N SER A 234 -7.62 10.79 -10.82
CA SER A 234 -7.58 9.32 -10.79
C SER A 234 -6.16 8.83 -11.03
N LEU A 235 -5.78 7.71 -10.44
CA LEU A 235 -4.43 7.17 -10.59
C LEU A 235 -4.09 6.85 -12.05
N THR A 236 -5.04 6.24 -12.77
CA THR A 236 -4.92 5.88 -14.19
C THR A 236 -4.68 7.11 -15.07
N ASP A 237 -5.48 8.17 -14.88
CA ASP A 237 -5.34 9.39 -15.67
C ASP A 237 -4.02 10.11 -15.37
N LEU A 238 -3.63 10.17 -14.08
CA LEU A 238 -2.38 10.79 -13.66
C LEU A 238 -1.17 10.05 -14.25
N CYS A 239 -1.16 8.72 -14.20
CA CYS A 239 -0.10 7.91 -14.80
C CYS A 239 -0.04 8.12 -16.31
N GLY A 240 -1.19 8.08 -17.00
CA GLY A 240 -1.27 8.31 -18.44
C GLY A 240 -0.78 9.69 -18.84
N ALA A 241 -1.21 10.74 -18.12
CA ALA A 241 -0.82 12.12 -18.39
C ALA A 241 0.68 12.36 -18.14
N LEU A 242 1.21 11.90 -17.00
CA LEU A 242 2.61 12.12 -16.60
C LEU A 242 3.62 11.24 -17.35
N GLY A 243 3.17 10.08 -17.86
CA GLY A 243 3.95 9.20 -18.72
C GLY A 243 3.82 9.51 -20.22
N SER A 244 2.90 10.40 -20.61
CA SER A 244 2.77 10.82 -22.01
C SER A 244 4.01 11.58 -22.50
N GLN A 245 4.19 11.66 -23.83
CA GLN A 245 5.27 12.45 -24.42
C GLN A 245 5.28 13.90 -23.88
N ARG A 246 4.10 14.50 -23.73
CA ARG A 246 3.94 15.84 -23.14
C ARG A 246 4.38 15.88 -21.67
N GLY A 247 3.99 14.88 -20.87
CA GLY A 247 4.38 14.79 -19.46
C GLY A 247 5.88 14.59 -19.29
N THR A 248 6.49 13.71 -20.10
CA THR A 248 7.92 13.41 -20.11
C THR A 248 8.77 14.62 -20.45
N PHE A 249 8.39 15.39 -21.48
CA PHE A 249 9.15 16.56 -21.91
C PHE A 249 8.75 17.87 -21.22
N TYR A 250 7.80 17.87 -20.27
CA TYR A 250 7.40 19.10 -19.59
C TYR A 250 8.51 19.65 -18.67
N ALA A 251 9.31 18.77 -18.05
CA ALA A 251 10.50 19.16 -17.30
C ALA A 251 11.73 18.44 -17.81
N LEU A 252 12.82 19.20 -17.98
CA LEU A 252 14.13 18.68 -18.34
C LEU A 252 14.60 17.64 -17.30
N PHE A 253 15.38 16.67 -17.77
CA PHE A 253 15.93 15.59 -16.94
C PHE A 253 14.88 14.85 -16.10
N SER A 254 13.70 14.71 -16.69
CA SER A 254 12.61 13.89 -16.17
C SER A 254 13.14 12.52 -15.75
N PRO A 255 12.88 12.07 -14.51
CA PRO A 255 13.42 10.80 -14.05
C PRO A 255 12.84 9.66 -14.87
N GLU A 256 13.72 8.80 -15.35
CA GLU A 256 13.40 7.51 -15.96
C GLU A 256 13.19 6.49 -14.85
N VAL A 257 12.08 5.77 -14.89
CA VAL A 257 11.78 4.71 -13.93
C VAL A 257 11.83 3.38 -14.68
N SER A 258 12.76 2.53 -14.30
CA SER A 258 12.87 1.17 -14.79
C SER A 258 12.32 0.18 -13.76
N HIS A 259 11.88 -0.97 -14.23
CA HIS A 259 11.47 -2.07 -13.36
C HIS A 259 12.70 -2.93 -13.00
N GLY A 260 12.80 -3.37 -11.75
CA GLY A 260 13.82 -4.32 -11.34
C GLY A 260 13.72 -5.66 -12.10
N GLU A 261 14.77 -6.48 -12.05
CA GLU A 261 14.91 -7.68 -12.90
C GLU A 261 13.71 -8.67 -12.85
N GLN A 262 13.09 -8.85 -11.68
CA GLN A 262 11.93 -9.72 -11.51
C GLN A 262 10.58 -9.01 -11.76
N CYS A 263 10.62 -7.74 -12.16
CA CYS A 263 9.45 -6.90 -12.31
C CYS A 263 8.94 -6.76 -13.75
N HIS A 264 9.55 -7.45 -14.72
CA HIS A 264 9.32 -7.29 -16.17
C HIS A 264 7.87 -7.36 -16.65
N ARG A 265 6.96 -8.07 -15.96
CA ARG A 265 5.53 -8.10 -16.31
C ARG A 265 4.92 -6.69 -16.39
N TYR A 266 5.29 -5.80 -15.47
CA TYR A 266 4.80 -4.42 -15.46
C TYR A 266 5.42 -3.53 -16.54
N SER A 267 6.52 -3.95 -17.16
CA SER A 267 7.13 -3.22 -18.28
C SER A 267 6.31 -3.33 -19.56
N GLY A 268 5.52 -4.40 -19.72
CA GLY A 268 4.77 -4.69 -20.96
C GLY A 268 3.26 -4.58 -20.83
N GLU A 269 2.71 -4.75 -19.63
CA GLU A 269 1.27 -4.82 -19.40
C GLU A 269 0.81 -3.75 -18.40
N ARG A 270 -0.31 -3.08 -18.72
CA ARG A 270 -0.99 -2.19 -17.77
C ARG A 270 -2.03 -3.00 -17.01
N VAL A 271 -1.72 -3.34 -15.77
CA VAL A 271 -2.53 -4.23 -14.93
C VAL A 271 -3.09 -3.41 -13.76
N PHE A 272 -3.88 -2.38 -14.07
CA PHE A 272 -4.58 -1.59 -13.04
C PHE A 272 -5.51 -2.48 -12.22
N HIS A 273 -5.76 -2.08 -10.96
CA HIS A 273 -6.55 -2.87 -10.01
C HIS A 273 -5.87 -4.19 -9.64
N GLU A 274 -4.54 -4.10 -9.57
CA GLU A 274 -3.68 -5.06 -8.90
C GLU A 274 -2.73 -4.26 -8.01
N ALA A 275 -2.72 -4.56 -6.72
CA ALA A 275 -2.15 -3.70 -5.70
C ALA A 275 -0.70 -3.28 -6.01
N GLY A 276 0.17 -4.21 -6.45
CA GLY A 276 1.58 -3.90 -6.72
C GLY A 276 1.79 -3.01 -7.93
N PHE A 277 0.88 -3.04 -8.91
CA PHE A 277 0.92 -2.16 -10.07
C PHE A 277 0.42 -0.77 -9.69
N ASP A 278 -0.67 -0.70 -8.92
CA ASP A 278 -1.24 0.56 -8.45
C ASP A 278 -0.29 1.25 -7.45
N ALA A 279 0.40 0.50 -6.59
CA ALA A 279 1.50 0.99 -5.76
C ALA A 279 2.65 1.56 -6.61
N TYR A 280 3.08 0.85 -7.67
CA TYR A 280 4.08 1.35 -8.61
C TYR A 280 3.61 2.65 -9.29
N CYS A 281 2.37 2.67 -9.76
CA CYS A 281 1.75 3.84 -10.38
C CYS A 281 1.72 5.04 -9.42
N ALA A 282 1.37 4.83 -8.15
CA ALA A 282 1.37 5.89 -7.13
C ALA A 282 2.79 6.44 -6.92
N GLY A 283 3.78 5.56 -6.77
CA GLY A 283 5.18 5.97 -6.64
C GLY A 283 5.71 6.70 -7.88
N PHE A 284 5.33 6.25 -9.07
CA PHE A 284 5.64 6.94 -10.33
C PHE A 284 5.03 8.35 -10.34
N VAL A 285 3.73 8.50 -10.07
CA VAL A 285 3.06 9.80 -10.01
C VAL A 285 3.75 10.74 -9.02
N PHE A 286 4.06 10.26 -7.82
CA PHE A 286 4.79 11.02 -6.82
C PHE A 286 6.12 11.54 -7.36
N LEU A 287 6.97 10.65 -7.89
CA LEU A 287 8.30 11.00 -8.38
C LEU A 287 8.23 12.06 -9.49
N ARG A 288 7.30 11.89 -10.43
CA ARG A 288 7.10 12.81 -11.56
C ARG A 288 6.65 14.18 -11.06
N VAL A 289 5.68 14.24 -10.15
CA VAL A 289 5.15 15.49 -9.59
C VAL A 289 6.19 16.18 -8.71
N ALA A 290 6.92 15.44 -7.89
CA ALA A 290 8.02 15.96 -7.07
C ALA A 290 9.10 16.61 -7.94
N HIS A 291 9.51 15.96 -9.03
CA HIS A 291 10.47 16.52 -9.98
C HIS A 291 9.95 17.80 -10.64
N LEU A 292 8.68 17.82 -11.08
CA LEU A 292 8.04 19.00 -11.65
C LEU A 292 8.04 20.19 -10.70
N LEU A 293 7.79 19.94 -9.41
CA LEU A 293 7.82 20.97 -8.37
C LEU A 293 9.24 21.47 -8.10
N ALA A 294 10.22 20.57 -8.03
CA ALA A 294 11.61 20.91 -7.77
C ALA A 294 12.20 21.77 -8.90
N MET A 295 11.97 21.39 -10.17
CA MET A 295 12.50 22.11 -11.34
C MET A 295 11.89 23.50 -11.51
N LYS A 296 10.63 23.72 -11.13
CA LYS A 296 10.02 25.07 -11.16
C LYS A 296 10.64 26.06 -10.16
N ASN A 297 11.29 25.55 -9.12
CA ASN A 297 12.00 26.39 -8.14
C ASN A 297 13.45 26.69 -8.56
N VAL A 298 13.95 26.07 -9.63
CA VAL A 298 15.22 26.41 -10.26
C VAL A 298 14.98 27.60 -11.19
N LYS A 299 15.16 28.81 -10.65
CA LYS A 299 15.15 30.06 -11.44
C LYS A 299 16.48 30.27 -12.16
#